data_AF-A0A167QVM0-F1
#
_entry.id   AF-A0A167QVM0-F1
#
_cell.length_a   1.000
_cell.length_b   1.000
_cell.length_c   1.000
_cell.angle_alpha   90.00
_cell.angle_beta   90.00
_cell.angle_gamma   90.00
#
_symmetry.space_group_name_H-M   'P 1'
#
loop_
_entity.id
_entity.type
_entity.pdbx_description
1 polymer ?
#
loop_
_entity_poly.entity_id
_entity_poly.type
_entity_poly.pdbx_seq_one_letter_code
_entity_poly.pdbx_strand_id
1 'polypeptide(L)'
;MDATQDILFDFESFGSPESPLDESTNYKKDGFCTPANLASSANHVNIQLTAQGYPVPLVFKSNQPEDACKIINCLHDLLQDKKNDEEQCNELSNTISQLKRDREVLQQKFDLQSQELTKIKREKELLGSKVDSIQKNLKTEKEQTKSMKDELNKAKNNMQYIKAQYAHETRRHELEHAKTRDRLSKLMREKIKPVLPSIIVNDPPPGLAGHPKENAAEEERAMFEDLIIKTSAREMDARKESEAFRKAFVAVYSAVRNLLDRQILEDESHTGKESKLSRKDMSAFRLPFDFGGSEAVQHIHDLLVRLEEEWGNQTRNQTVYTAEDVLKRDRMIRQLEHDIEILIKTFDEATVEYEEKTRMYKRFEEGGFFDVILPAIPNEQSDSEDFALEIQLDSQNRLERLRKTALKDQRRVTDAAIRLGNERKMLKAERWAFEEMKRELKMKDILSERESSPEDTVRPQHPLPSPSRPRKRHRPGLGKAPTT
;
A
#
# COMPACT_ATOMS: atom_id res chain seq x y z
N MET A 1 -24.42 4.82 -33.00
CA MET A 1 -25.23 5.55 -32.00
C MET A 1 -24.27 6.46 -31.30
N ASP A 2 -24.20 7.69 -31.79
CA ASP A 2 -23.19 8.65 -31.42
C ASP A 2 -23.59 9.39 -30.16
N ALA A 3 -22.58 9.75 -29.35
CA ALA A 3 -22.74 10.53 -28.14
C ALA A 3 -21.47 11.38 -27.92
N THR A 4 -21.10 12.16 -28.93
CA THR A 4 -20.18 13.29 -28.76
C THR A 4 -20.85 14.30 -27.83
N GLN A 5 -20.45 14.34 -26.57
CA GLN A 5 -20.86 15.39 -25.64
C GLN A 5 -19.93 16.59 -25.79
N ASP A 6 -20.47 17.66 -26.37
CA ASP A 6 -19.79 18.96 -26.40
C ASP A 6 -19.57 19.47 -24.97
N ILE A 7 -18.31 19.74 -24.63
CA ILE A 7 -17.98 20.45 -23.39
C ILE A 7 -18.03 21.94 -23.70
N LEU A 8 -19.20 22.53 -23.47
CA LEU A 8 -19.40 23.97 -23.51
C LEU A 8 -18.51 24.64 -22.46
N PHE A 9 -17.50 25.39 -22.90
CA PHE A 9 -16.71 26.26 -22.04
C PHE A 9 -17.38 27.65 -22.03
N ASP A 10 -18.03 27.98 -20.92
CA ASP A 10 -18.53 29.34 -20.69
C ASP A 10 -17.36 30.32 -20.61
N PHE A 11 -17.26 31.20 -21.60
CA PHE A 11 -16.24 32.24 -21.67
C PHE A 11 -16.81 33.54 -21.12
N GLU A 12 -16.99 33.61 -19.79
CA GLU A 12 -17.56 34.77 -19.12
C GLU A 12 -16.72 36.04 -19.33
N SER A 13 -17.30 36.98 -20.07
CA SER A 13 -17.12 38.43 -19.94
C SER A 13 -15.70 38.94 -19.65
N PHE A 14 -14.83 38.95 -20.67
CA PHE A 14 -13.81 39.99 -20.74
C PHE A 14 -14.49 41.31 -21.11
N GLY A 15 -14.79 42.12 -20.09
CA GLY A 15 -15.37 43.45 -20.28
C GLY A 15 -14.48 44.34 -21.13
N SER A 16 -15.08 45.02 -22.11
CA SER A 16 -14.41 46.05 -22.91
C SER A 16 -13.83 47.14 -21.99
N PRO A 17 -12.59 47.60 -22.21
CA PRO A 17 -12.13 48.84 -21.58
C PRO A 17 -12.94 50.00 -22.17
N GLU A 18 -13.80 50.61 -21.34
CA GLU A 18 -14.52 51.83 -21.71
C GLU A 18 -13.51 52.96 -21.93
N SER A 19 -13.41 53.46 -23.16
CA SER A 19 -12.60 54.65 -23.48
C SER A 19 -13.23 55.89 -22.84
N PRO A 20 -12.56 56.58 -21.89
CA PRO A 20 -13.07 57.81 -21.31
C PRO A 20 -12.85 58.96 -22.30
N LEU A 21 -13.77 59.11 -23.26
CA LEU A 21 -13.91 60.34 -24.02
C LEU A 21 -14.76 61.31 -23.19
N ASP A 22 -14.11 62.18 -22.41
CA ASP A 22 -14.83 63.30 -21.80
C ASP A 22 -14.03 64.61 -21.66
N GLU A 23 -14.81 65.69 -21.61
CA GLU A 23 -14.56 67.11 -21.43
C GLU A 23 -13.13 67.71 -21.31
N SER A 24 -12.76 68.40 -22.38
CA SER A 24 -12.75 69.89 -22.38
C SER A 24 -12.06 70.62 -21.22
N THR A 25 -10.73 70.60 -21.17
CA THR A 25 -9.98 71.60 -20.38
C THR A 25 -9.41 72.73 -21.25
N ASN A 26 -10.13 73.84 -21.29
CA ASN A 26 -9.69 75.11 -21.90
C ASN A 26 -8.62 75.79 -21.03
N TYR A 27 -7.43 75.18 -20.97
CA TYR A 27 -6.26 75.83 -20.39
C TYR A 27 -5.67 76.83 -21.38
N LYS A 28 -5.49 78.08 -20.93
CA LYS A 28 -4.49 78.97 -21.49
C LYS A 28 -3.11 78.37 -21.20
N LYS A 29 -2.64 77.48 -22.08
CA LYS A 29 -1.30 76.93 -22.06
C LYS A 29 -0.33 78.07 -22.39
N ASP A 30 0.18 78.75 -21.36
CA ASP A 30 1.36 79.60 -21.52
C ASP A 30 2.46 78.73 -22.15
N GLY A 31 2.83 79.07 -23.38
CA GLY A 31 3.70 78.22 -24.19
C GLY A 31 5.06 78.03 -23.52
N PHE A 32 5.59 76.81 -23.59
CA PHE A 32 6.97 76.48 -23.18
C PHE A 32 7.99 77.52 -23.69
N CYS A 33 7.76 78.05 -24.88
CA CYS A 33 8.40 79.22 -25.45
C CYS A 33 7.46 80.44 -25.43
N THR A 34 7.96 81.52 -24.83
CA THR A 34 7.42 82.89 -24.81
C THR A 34 8.50 83.86 -25.32
N PRO A 35 8.17 85.08 -25.79
CA PRO A 35 9.19 85.99 -26.34
C PRO A 35 10.27 86.41 -25.32
N ALA A 36 10.03 86.24 -24.02
CA ALA A 36 11.01 86.51 -22.96
C ALA A 36 11.99 85.34 -22.69
N ASN A 37 11.62 84.09 -22.98
CA ASN A 37 12.47 82.91 -22.73
C ASN A 37 13.03 82.25 -24.02
N LEU A 38 12.72 82.81 -25.19
CA LEU A 38 12.99 82.29 -26.54
C LEU A 38 14.37 81.63 -26.71
N ALA A 39 15.45 82.29 -26.29
CA ALA A 39 16.81 81.76 -26.42
C ALA A 39 17.06 80.49 -25.57
N SER A 40 16.47 80.43 -24.37
CA SER A 40 16.58 79.28 -23.47
C SER A 40 15.74 78.10 -23.97
N SER A 41 14.50 78.36 -24.40
CA SER A 41 13.61 77.32 -24.93
C SER A 41 14.10 76.76 -26.27
N ALA A 42 14.70 77.60 -27.14
CA ALA A 42 15.39 77.15 -28.34
C ALA A 42 16.58 76.23 -28.04
N ASN A 43 17.41 76.59 -27.04
CA ASN A 43 18.54 75.77 -26.62
C ASN A 43 18.09 74.44 -25.99
N HIS A 44 17.00 74.44 -25.22
CA HIS A 44 16.43 73.22 -24.64
C HIS A 44 15.94 72.23 -25.73
N VAL A 45 15.19 72.71 -26.71
CA VAL A 45 14.75 71.88 -27.86
C VAL A 45 15.95 71.38 -28.67
N ASN A 46 16.97 72.20 -28.89
CA ASN A 46 18.23 71.76 -29.52
C ASN A 46 18.95 70.66 -28.70
N ILE A 47 18.94 70.73 -27.37
CA ILE A 47 19.52 69.68 -26.50
C ILE A 47 18.67 68.39 -26.58
N GLN A 48 17.34 68.48 -26.54
CA GLN A 48 16.42 67.33 -26.69
C GLN A 48 16.61 66.65 -28.06
N LEU A 49 16.70 67.43 -29.15
CA LEU A 49 16.98 66.93 -30.49
C LEU A 49 18.34 66.23 -30.58
N THR A 50 19.38 66.79 -29.94
CA THR A 50 20.72 66.17 -29.87
C THR A 50 20.67 64.83 -29.15
N ALA A 51 19.94 64.76 -28.02
CA ALA A 51 19.78 63.52 -27.26
C ALA A 51 19.01 62.43 -28.03
N GLN A 52 18.11 62.82 -28.93
CA GLN A 52 17.42 61.91 -29.86
C GLN A 52 18.19 61.69 -31.19
N GLY A 53 19.41 62.21 -31.34
CA GLY A 53 20.29 61.98 -32.50
C GLY A 53 19.99 62.80 -33.75
N TYR A 54 19.15 63.84 -33.66
CA TYR A 54 18.83 64.73 -34.80
C TYR A 54 19.93 65.78 -35.06
N PRO A 55 20.06 66.29 -36.30
CA PRO A 55 21.02 67.35 -36.62
C PRO A 55 20.64 68.70 -35.97
N VAL A 56 21.59 69.28 -35.26
CA VAL A 56 21.49 70.46 -34.38
C VAL A 56 22.78 71.29 -34.55
N PRO A 57 22.80 72.64 -34.42
CA PRO A 57 21.73 73.52 -33.93
C PRO A 57 20.75 74.00 -35.00
N LEU A 58 19.45 73.94 -34.67
CA LEU A 58 18.41 74.69 -35.35
C LEU A 58 18.46 76.15 -34.90
N VAL A 59 18.41 77.07 -35.86
CA VAL A 59 18.54 78.52 -35.65
C VAL A 59 17.24 79.22 -36.04
N PHE A 60 16.36 79.42 -35.05
CA PHE A 60 15.01 79.96 -35.23
C PHE A 60 15.02 81.47 -35.52
N LYS A 61 15.25 81.85 -36.78
CA LYS A 61 15.13 83.24 -37.27
C LYS A 61 13.74 83.49 -37.85
N SER A 62 13.04 84.48 -37.32
CA SER A 62 11.76 84.97 -37.83
C SER A 62 11.72 86.50 -37.74
N ASN A 63 10.92 87.14 -38.61
CA ASN A 63 10.63 88.57 -38.55
C ASN A 63 9.70 88.93 -37.37
N GLN A 64 9.03 87.94 -36.77
CA GLN A 64 8.24 88.09 -35.55
C GLN A 64 8.67 87.05 -34.50
N PRO A 65 9.03 87.46 -33.27
CA PRO A 65 9.52 86.53 -32.23
C PRO A 65 8.43 85.56 -31.77
N GLU A 66 7.16 85.95 -31.86
CA GLU A 66 6.02 85.08 -31.54
C GLU A 66 5.96 83.84 -32.43
N ASP A 67 6.29 83.96 -33.72
CA ASP A 67 6.23 82.82 -34.65
C ASP A 67 7.38 81.84 -34.41
N ALA A 68 8.56 82.34 -34.01
CA ALA A 68 9.63 81.49 -33.50
C ALA A 68 9.19 80.75 -32.22
N CYS A 69 8.45 81.41 -31.32
CA CYS A 69 7.87 80.76 -30.14
C CYS A 69 6.85 79.68 -30.50
N LYS A 70 5.94 79.95 -31.45
CA LYS A 70 4.96 78.95 -31.95
C LYS A 70 5.64 77.72 -32.53
N ILE A 71 6.71 77.91 -33.33
CA ILE A 71 7.51 76.81 -33.90
C ILE A 71 8.19 75.99 -32.79
N ILE A 72 8.82 76.63 -31.80
CA ILE A 72 9.49 75.93 -30.69
C ILE A 72 8.48 75.21 -29.79
N ASN A 73 7.29 75.78 -29.57
CA ASN A 73 6.20 75.11 -28.85
C ASN A 73 5.72 73.85 -29.58
N CYS A 74 5.49 73.95 -30.89
CA CYS A 74 5.11 72.81 -31.72
C CYS A 74 6.19 71.71 -31.74
N LEU A 75 7.48 72.09 -31.87
CA LEU A 75 8.60 71.15 -31.78
C LEU A 75 8.71 70.50 -30.38
N HIS A 76 8.51 71.26 -29.31
CA HIS A 76 8.54 70.73 -27.95
C HIS A 76 7.40 69.75 -27.70
N ASP A 77 6.17 70.12 -28.06
CA ASP A 77 5.00 69.24 -27.92
C ASP A 77 5.19 67.96 -28.78
N LEU A 78 5.61 68.06 -30.05
CA LEU A 78 5.94 66.88 -30.89
C LEU A 78 7.05 65.99 -30.32
N LEU A 79 8.07 66.57 -29.68
CA LEU A 79 9.14 65.80 -29.02
C LEU A 79 8.65 65.12 -27.74
N GLN A 80 7.70 65.71 -27.04
CA GLN A 80 7.06 65.12 -25.87
C GLN A 80 6.07 64.02 -26.27
N ASP A 81 5.27 64.24 -27.33
CA ASP A 81 4.35 63.24 -27.89
C ASP A 81 5.13 62.02 -28.37
N LYS A 82 6.17 62.19 -29.19
CA LYS A 82 7.07 61.11 -29.62
C LYS A 82 7.69 60.37 -28.43
N LYS A 83 8.04 61.07 -27.35
CA LYS A 83 8.58 60.45 -26.13
C LYS A 83 7.50 59.60 -25.43
N ASN A 84 6.27 60.12 -25.32
CA ASN A 84 5.14 59.39 -24.75
C ASN A 84 4.82 58.13 -25.59
N ASP A 85 4.87 58.23 -26.92
CA ASP A 85 4.68 57.11 -27.85
C ASP A 85 5.78 56.05 -27.68
N GLU A 86 7.06 56.47 -27.55
CA GLU A 86 8.17 55.56 -27.25
C GLU A 86 7.99 54.87 -25.88
N GLU A 87 7.55 55.58 -24.84
CA GLU A 87 7.25 55.01 -23.53
C GLU A 87 6.09 53.99 -23.62
N GLN A 88 4.97 54.32 -24.29
CA GLN A 88 3.83 53.40 -24.51
C GLN A 88 4.21 52.18 -25.36
N CYS A 89 4.99 52.34 -26.44
CA CYS A 89 5.45 51.21 -27.25
C CYS A 89 6.36 50.26 -26.45
N ASN A 90 7.17 50.80 -25.53
CA ASN A 90 7.98 49.98 -24.62
C ASN A 90 7.10 49.24 -23.59
N GLU A 91 6.08 49.87 -23.02
CA GLU A 91 5.11 49.21 -22.12
C GLU A 91 4.32 48.10 -22.82
N LEU A 92 3.85 48.35 -24.05
CA LEU A 92 3.18 47.34 -24.88
C LEU A 92 4.12 46.19 -25.25
N SER A 93 5.38 46.47 -25.59
CA SER A 93 6.40 45.44 -25.85
C SER A 93 6.67 44.58 -24.61
N ASN A 94 6.74 45.20 -23.42
CA ASN A 94 6.95 44.51 -22.15
C ASN A 94 5.76 43.64 -21.75
N THR A 95 4.52 44.15 -21.88
CA THR A 95 3.29 43.38 -21.58
C THR A 95 3.07 42.24 -22.57
N ILE A 96 3.29 42.44 -23.88
CA ILE A 96 3.29 41.36 -24.88
C ILE A 96 4.34 40.30 -24.54
N SER A 97 5.54 40.71 -24.11
CA SER A 97 6.60 39.79 -23.72
C SER A 97 6.27 39.01 -22.44
N GLN A 98 5.53 39.60 -21.50
CA GLN A 98 5.06 38.94 -20.29
C GLN A 98 3.93 37.95 -20.59
N LEU A 99 2.90 38.37 -21.32
CA LEU A 99 1.78 37.52 -21.73
C LEU A 99 2.23 36.29 -22.54
N LYS A 100 3.32 36.40 -23.32
CA LYS A 100 3.95 35.25 -23.99
C LYS A 100 4.50 34.22 -23.00
N ARG A 101 5.24 34.65 -21.96
CA ARG A 101 5.78 33.77 -20.90
C ARG A 101 4.65 33.12 -20.12
N ASP A 102 3.64 33.91 -19.75
CA ASP A 102 2.50 33.41 -18.97
C ASP A 102 1.71 32.37 -19.78
N ARG A 103 1.45 32.65 -21.07
CA ARG A 103 0.86 31.67 -21.99
C ARG A 103 1.69 30.39 -22.10
N GLU A 104 3.01 30.47 -22.19
CA GLU A 104 3.90 29.31 -22.27
C GLU A 104 3.83 28.47 -20.98
N VAL A 105 3.87 29.11 -19.80
CA VAL A 105 3.74 28.45 -18.50
C VAL A 105 2.34 27.84 -18.32
N LEU A 106 1.28 28.49 -18.79
CA LEU A 106 -0.08 27.94 -18.81
C LEU A 106 -0.21 26.74 -19.76
N GLN A 107 0.40 26.79 -20.94
CA GLN A 107 0.42 25.67 -21.89
C GLN A 107 1.14 24.45 -21.29
N GLN A 108 2.34 24.65 -20.71
CA GLN A 108 3.09 23.57 -20.05
C GLN A 108 2.28 22.92 -18.91
N LYS A 109 1.56 23.71 -18.11
CA LYS A 109 0.66 23.19 -17.06
C LYS A 109 -0.52 22.40 -17.64
N PHE A 110 -1.16 22.91 -18.70
CA PHE A 110 -2.24 22.23 -19.39
C PHE A 110 -1.78 20.89 -20.00
N ASP A 111 -0.62 20.86 -20.63
CA ASP A 111 -0.05 19.66 -21.25
C ASP A 111 0.28 18.58 -20.21
N LEU A 112 0.78 18.98 -19.03
CA LEU A 112 1.02 18.08 -17.90
C LEU A 112 -0.30 17.53 -17.31
N GLN A 113 -1.29 18.39 -17.07
CA GLN A 113 -2.61 17.97 -16.57
C GLN A 113 -3.35 17.07 -17.58
N SER A 114 -3.22 17.34 -18.88
CA SER A 114 -3.75 16.51 -19.96
C SER A 114 -3.11 15.12 -19.95
N GLN A 115 -1.78 15.03 -19.82
CA GLN A 115 -1.06 13.75 -19.68
C GLN A 115 -1.53 12.98 -18.45
N GLU A 116 -1.64 13.62 -17.28
CA GLU A 116 -2.13 13.00 -16.04
C GLU A 116 -3.57 12.49 -16.18
N LEU A 117 -4.46 13.26 -16.82
CA LEU A 117 -5.81 12.82 -17.14
C LEU A 117 -5.83 11.59 -18.08
N THR A 118 -4.92 11.48 -19.05
CA THR A 118 -4.82 10.25 -19.87
C THR A 118 -4.30 9.05 -19.08
N LYS A 119 -3.40 9.27 -18.11
CA LYS A 119 -2.93 8.21 -17.19
C LYS A 119 -4.07 7.70 -16.31
N ILE A 120 -4.77 8.59 -15.62
CA ILE A 120 -5.89 8.25 -14.72
C ILE A 120 -7.02 7.54 -15.48
N LYS A 121 -7.31 7.94 -16.73
CA LYS A 121 -8.29 7.24 -17.58
C LYS A 121 -7.89 5.78 -17.85
N ARG A 122 -6.64 5.52 -18.25
CA ARG A 122 -6.12 4.15 -18.49
C ARG A 122 -6.12 3.32 -17.20
N GLU A 123 -5.75 3.91 -16.07
CA GLU A 123 -5.77 3.23 -14.76
C GLU A 123 -7.19 2.87 -14.33
N LYS A 124 -8.17 3.76 -14.56
CA LYS A 124 -9.60 3.49 -14.35
C LYS A 124 -10.12 2.36 -15.24
N GLU A 125 -9.75 2.33 -16.51
CA GLU A 125 -10.12 1.26 -17.45
C GLU A 125 -9.54 -0.10 -17.02
N LEU A 126 -8.26 -0.13 -16.62
CA LEU A 126 -7.60 -1.31 -16.09
C LEU A 126 -8.28 -1.83 -14.82
N LEU A 127 -8.56 -0.95 -13.85
CA LEU A 127 -9.27 -1.30 -12.62
C LEU A 127 -10.70 -1.80 -12.91
N GLY A 128 -11.42 -1.18 -13.85
CA GLY A 128 -12.73 -1.66 -14.31
C GLY A 128 -12.68 -3.10 -14.83
N SER A 129 -11.72 -3.39 -15.73
CA SER A 129 -11.55 -4.75 -16.27
C SER A 129 -11.22 -5.80 -15.18
N LYS A 130 -10.50 -5.38 -14.13
CA LYS A 130 -10.18 -6.22 -12.97
C LYS A 130 -11.41 -6.47 -12.08
N VAL A 131 -12.26 -5.45 -11.87
CA VAL A 131 -13.54 -5.59 -11.16
C VAL A 131 -14.47 -6.54 -11.92
N ASP A 132 -14.62 -6.38 -13.24
CA ASP A 132 -15.43 -7.29 -14.08
C ASP A 132 -14.96 -8.75 -14.00
N SER A 133 -13.64 -8.97 -13.98
CA SER A 133 -13.04 -10.30 -13.83
C SER A 133 -13.35 -10.90 -12.45
N ILE A 134 -13.13 -10.15 -11.38
CA ILE A 134 -13.44 -10.58 -10.00
C ILE A 134 -14.95 -10.85 -9.84
N GLN A 135 -15.83 -10.03 -10.44
CA GLN A 135 -17.27 -10.20 -10.37
C GLN A 135 -17.75 -11.46 -11.13
N LYS A 136 -17.12 -11.80 -12.26
CA LYS A 136 -17.36 -13.07 -12.98
C LYS A 136 -16.94 -14.27 -12.12
N ASN A 137 -15.74 -14.23 -11.54
CA ASN A 137 -15.23 -15.31 -10.67
C ASN A 137 -16.10 -15.48 -9.41
N LEU A 138 -16.53 -14.37 -8.78
CA LEU A 138 -17.44 -14.39 -7.64
C LEU A 138 -18.82 -14.98 -8.00
N LYS A 139 -19.28 -14.81 -9.24
CA LYS A 139 -20.51 -15.45 -9.71
C LYS A 139 -20.32 -16.95 -9.87
N THR A 140 -19.24 -17.41 -10.51
CA THR A 140 -18.98 -18.85 -10.68
C THR A 140 -18.75 -19.56 -9.35
N GLU A 141 -18.07 -18.93 -8.39
CA GLU A 141 -17.90 -19.46 -7.03
C GLU A 141 -19.23 -19.59 -6.28
N LYS A 142 -20.14 -18.62 -6.43
CA LYS A 142 -21.50 -18.70 -5.86
C LYS A 142 -22.31 -19.84 -6.49
N GLU A 143 -22.18 -20.07 -7.79
CA GLU A 143 -22.86 -21.15 -8.51
C GLU A 143 -22.30 -22.53 -8.12
N GLN A 144 -20.97 -22.68 -8.01
CA GLN A 144 -20.34 -23.89 -7.47
C GLN A 144 -20.74 -24.15 -6.00
N THR A 145 -20.70 -23.12 -5.14
CA THR A 145 -21.14 -23.19 -3.74
C THR A 145 -22.61 -23.63 -3.63
N LYS A 146 -23.46 -23.25 -4.58
CA LYS A 146 -24.84 -23.73 -4.64
C LYS A 146 -24.90 -25.22 -5.02
N SER A 147 -24.19 -25.65 -6.07
CA SER A 147 -24.16 -27.08 -6.46
C SER A 147 -23.68 -27.97 -5.31
N MET A 148 -22.58 -27.59 -4.64
CA MET A 148 -22.06 -28.32 -3.49
C MET A 148 -23.06 -28.41 -2.33
N LYS A 149 -23.87 -27.36 -2.09
CA LYS A 149 -24.96 -27.41 -1.08
C LYS A 149 -26.10 -28.33 -1.51
N ASP A 150 -26.48 -28.32 -2.78
CA ASP A 150 -27.53 -29.19 -3.31
C ASP A 150 -27.09 -30.66 -3.32
N GLU A 151 -25.81 -30.95 -3.59
CA GLU A 151 -25.19 -32.27 -3.46
C GLU A 151 -25.08 -32.73 -2.00
N LEU A 152 -24.63 -31.87 -1.09
CA LEU A 152 -24.59 -32.16 0.35
C LEU A 152 -25.98 -32.46 0.91
N ASN A 153 -27.02 -31.75 0.46
CA ASN A 153 -28.41 -32.02 0.82
C ASN A 153 -28.89 -33.38 0.26
N LYS A 154 -28.57 -33.73 -0.98
CA LYS A 154 -28.86 -35.08 -1.54
C LYS A 154 -28.17 -36.18 -0.72
N ALA A 155 -26.89 -36.00 -0.39
CA ALA A 155 -26.13 -36.96 0.41
C ALA A 155 -26.70 -37.12 1.83
N LYS A 156 -27.07 -36.01 2.48
CA LYS A 156 -27.74 -35.99 3.79
C LYS A 156 -29.08 -36.73 3.76
N ASN A 157 -29.90 -36.50 2.74
CA ASN A 157 -31.20 -37.16 2.60
C ASN A 157 -31.05 -38.66 2.33
N ASN A 158 -30.07 -39.06 1.50
CA ASN A 158 -29.73 -40.47 1.28
C ASN A 158 -29.25 -41.14 2.58
N MET A 159 -28.37 -40.49 3.34
CA MET A 159 -27.91 -40.98 4.66
C MET A 159 -29.06 -41.14 5.66
N GLN A 160 -30.05 -40.23 5.66
CA GLN A 160 -31.26 -40.36 6.47
C GLN A 160 -32.15 -41.53 6.03
N TYR A 161 -32.32 -41.74 4.72
CA TYR A 161 -33.05 -42.88 4.16
C TYR A 161 -32.39 -44.21 4.54
N ILE A 162 -31.07 -44.34 4.31
CA ILE A 162 -30.27 -45.52 4.68
C ILE A 162 -30.37 -45.81 6.18
N LYS A 163 -30.28 -44.78 7.04
CA LYS A 163 -30.42 -44.95 8.49
C LYS A 163 -31.84 -45.41 8.90
N ALA A 164 -32.88 -44.93 8.20
CA ALA A 164 -34.25 -45.38 8.43
C ALA A 164 -34.48 -46.83 7.97
N GLN A 165 -33.90 -47.21 6.83
CA GLN A 165 -33.93 -48.58 6.31
C GLN A 165 -33.25 -49.56 7.29
N TYR A 166 -32.00 -49.30 7.69
CA TYR A 166 -31.32 -50.16 8.67
C TYR A 166 -32.07 -50.24 10.00
N ALA A 167 -32.63 -49.13 10.50
CA ALA A 167 -33.44 -49.16 11.72
C ALA A 167 -34.73 -50.01 11.60
N HIS A 168 -35.30 -50.15 10.39
CA HIS A 168 -36.41 -51.05 10.11
C HIS A 168 -35.94 -52.51 10.01
N GLU A 169 -34.84 -52.77 9.31
CA GLU A 169 -34.24 -54.11 9.16
C GLU A 169 -33.78 -54.69 10.51
N THR A 170 -33.14 -53.90 11.37
CA THR A 170 -32.78 -54.31 12.73
C THR A 170 -34.01 -54.74 13.54
N ARG A 171 -35.07 -53.93 13.59
CA ARG A 171 -36.32 -54.27 14.30
C ARG A 171 -36.99 -55.53 13.74
N ARG A 172 -36.92 -55.72 12.42
CA ARG A 172 -37.42 -56.94 11.77
C ARG A 172 -36.64 -58.17 12.25
N HIS A 173 -35.32 -58.12 12.24
CA HIS A 173 -34.48 -59.22 12.73
C HIS A 173 -34.66 -59.46 14.23
N GLU A 174 -34.78 -58.43 15.06
CA GLU A 174 -35.12 -58.55 16.49
C GLU A 174 -36.44 -59.32 16.70
N LEU A 175 -37.45 -59.04 15.88
CA LEU A 175 -38.75 -59.73 15.92
C LEU A 175 -38.67 -61.18 15.40
N GLU A 176 -37.86 -61.45 14.38
CA GLU A 176 -37.59 -62.81 13.89
C GLU A 176 -36.77 -63.63 14.91
N HIS A 177 -35.82 -63.01 15.61
CA HIS A 177 -35.11 -63.58 16.76
C HIS A 177 -36.02 -63.82 17.97
N ALA A 178 -36.95 -62.93 18.28
CA ALA A 178 -37.96 -63.16 19.31
C ALA A 178 -38.82 -64.39 19.00
N LYS A 179 -39.38 -64.47 17.78
CA LYS A 179 -40.20 -65.60 17.32
C LYS A 179 -39.44 -66.93 17.33
N THR A 180 -38.15 -66.94 17.03
CA THR A 180 -37.32 -68.16 17.08
C THR A 180 -36.97 -68.58 18.51
N ARG A 181 -36.67 -67.62 19.42
CA ARG A 181 -36.54 -67.90 20.86
C ARG A 181 -37.82 -68.47 21.46
N ASP A 182 -39.00 -67.96 21.09
CA ASP A 182 -40.29 -68.46 21.56
C ASP A 182 -40.57 -69.89 21.09
N ARG A 183 -40.28 -70.19 19.81
CA ARG A 183 -40.38 -71.55 19.25
C ARG A 183 -39.47 -72.52 19.99
N LEU A 184 -38.20 -72.16 20.19
CA LEU A 184 -37.24 -72.99 20.92
C LEU A 184 -37.69 -73.21 22.38
N SER A 185 -38.16 -72.16 23.05
CA SER A 185 -38.68 -72.23 24.42
C SER A 185 -39.93 -73.11 24.52
N LYS A 186 -40.79 -73.12 23.48
CA LYS A 186 -41.94 -74.04 23.40
C LYS A 186 -41.49 -75.49 23.23
N LEU A 187 -40.54 -75.76 22.32
CA LEU A 187 -39.97 -77.10 22.11
C LEU A 187 -39.27 -77.63 23.37
N MET A 188 -38.56 -76.78 24.12
CA MET A 188 -37.99 -77.15 25.43
C MET A 188 -39.09 -77.52 26.43
N ARG A 189 -40.14 -76.70 26.58
CA ARG A 189 -41.28 -77.03 27.46
C ARG A 189 -42.02 -78.31 27.04
N GLU A 190 -42.08 -78.61 25.75
CA GLU A 190 -42.67 -79.85 25.23
C GLU A 190 -41.79 -81.08 25.53
N LYS A 191 -40.46 -80.94 25.48
CA LYS A 191 -39.49 -81.99 25.86
C LYS A 191 -39.28 -82.16 27.38
N ILE A 192 -39.68 -81.18 28.19
CA ILE A 192 -39.59 -81.23 29.68
C ILE A 192 -40.78 -82.01 30.29
N LYS A 193 -41.64 -82.63 29.48
CA LYS A 193 -42.51 -83.72 29.95
C LYS A 193 -41.65 -84.92 30.36
N PRO A 194 -41.79 -85.47 31.59
CA PRO A 194 -40.92 -86.54 32.07
C PRO A 194 -41.27 -87.88 31.42
N VAL A 195 -40.60 -88.19 30.31
CA VAL A 195 -40.48 -89.56 29.79
C VAL A 195 -39.25 -90.18 30.43
N LEU A 196 -39.46 -91.19 31.27
CA LEU A 196 -38.38 -91.92 31.94
C LEU A 196 -37.55 -92.71 30.91
N PRO A 197 -36.20 -92.74 31.05
CA PRO A 197 -35.33 -93.36 30.07
C PRO A 197 -35.22 -94.88 30.27
N SER A 198 -35.34 -95.66 29.18
CA SER A 198 -34.87 -97.04 29.11
C SER A 198 -33.61 -97.09 28.23
N ILE A 199 -32.46 -97.25 28.85
CA ILE A 199 -31.19 -97.51 28.16
C ILE A 199 -31.21 -98.95 27.62
N ILE A 200 -30.80 -99.14 26.37
CA ILE A 200 -30.39 -100.45 25.83
C ILE A 200 -29.02 -100.27 25.21
N VAL A 201 -28.00 -100.84 25.86
CA VAL A 201 -26.65 -101.03 25.30
C VAL A 201 -26.61 -102.43 24.71
N ASN A 202 -26.18 -102.57 23.45
CA ASN A 202 -25.87 -103.86 22.80
C ASN A 202 -25.03 -103.63 21.52
N ASP A 203 -23.70 -103.65 21.66
CA ASP A 203 -22.80 -104.30 20.70
C ASP A 203 -22.83 -105.83 20.95
N PRO A 204 -22.24 -106.76 20.16
CA PRO A 204 -21.24 -106.65 19.08
C PRO A 204 -21.67 -107.50 17.82
N PRO A 205 -20.84 -108.13 16.95
CA PRO A 205 -19.36 -108.15 16.74
C PRO A 205 -18.94 -107.85 15.27
N PRO A 206 -17.67 -108.04 14.82
CA PRO A 206 -17.14 -107.34 13.65
C PRO A 206 -17.26 -108.09 12.31
N GLY A 207 -17.35 -107.31 11.22
CA GLY A 207 -17.18 -107.78 9.84
C GLY A 207 -16.35 -106.79 9.01
N LEU A 208 -15.40 -107.28 8.19
CA LEU A 208 -14.55 -106.42 7.37
C LEU A 208 -15.28 -105.95 6.11
N ALA A 209 -15.51 -104.65 5.99
CA ALA A 209 -15.74 -103.95 4.73
C ALA A 209 -15.05 -102.59 4.80
N GLY A 210 -14.20 -102.28 3.83
CA GLY A 210 -13.37 -101.06 3.87
C GLY A 210 -14.11 -99.82 3.40
N HIS A 211 -14.17 -98.79 4.25
CA HIS A 211 -14.43 -97.41 3.83
C HIS A 211 -13.19 -96.54 4.11
N PRO A 212 -12.87 -95.56 3.24
CA PRO A 212 -11.64 -94.78 3.32
C PRO A 212 -11.70 -93.71 4.42
N LYS A 213 -10.52 -93.15 4.74
CA LYS A 213 -10.29 -92.14 5.78
C LYS A 213 -11.15 -90.87 5.57
N GLU A 214 -12.30 -90.79 6.22
CA GLU A 214 -13.21 -89.63 6.10
C GLU A 214 -12.57 -88.35 6.67
N ASN A 215 -11.98 -88.41 7.87
CA ASN A 215 -11.23 -87.31 8.49
C ASN A 215 -10.12 -86.73 7.59
N ALA A 216 -9.42 -87.58 6.83
CA ALA A 216 -8.31 -87.12 5.98
C ALA A 216 -8.81 -86.25 4.82
N ALA A 217 -10.01 -86.53 4.30
CA ALA A 217 -10.64 -85.70 3.27
C ALA A 217 -11.18 -84.37 3.84
N GLU A 218 -11.55 -84.31 5.13
CA GLU A 218 -11.91 -83.07 5.81
C GLU A 218 -10.68 -82.22 6.14
N GLU A 219 -9.59 -82.83 6.63
CA GLU A 219 -8.29 -82.18 6.86
C GLU A 219 -7.70 -81.62 5.55
N GLU A 220 -7.77 -82.39 4.45
CA GLU A 220 -7.36 -81.97 3.12
C GLU A 220 -8.21 -80.80 2.59
N ARG A 221 -9.54 -80.84 2.77
CA ARG A 221 -10.43 -79.72 2.42
C ARG A 221 -10.12 -78.46 3.22
N ALA A 222 -9.90 -78.58 4.53
CA ALA A 222 -9.53 -77.45 5.38
C ALA A 222 -8.17 -76.86 4.98
N MET A 223 -7.21 -77.70 4.56
CA MET A 223 -5.92 -77.25 4.02
C MET A 223 -6.07 -76.52 2.68
N PHE A 224 -6.94 -76.99 1.78
CA PHE A 224 -7.24 -76.29 0.53
C PHE A 224 -7.98 -74.97 0.76
N GLU A 225 -8.91 -74.90 1.72
CA GLU A 225 -9.62 -73.66 2.08
C GLU A 225 -8.66 -72.63 2.69
N ASP A 226 -7.81 -73.04 3.64
CA ASP A 226 -6.73 -72.22 4.19
C ASP A 226 -5.73 -71.75 3.11
N LEU A 227 -5.37 -72.61 2.16
CA LEU A 227 -4.51 -72.25 1.03
C LEU A 227 -5.18 -71.21 0.11
N ILE A 228 -6.48 -71.37 -0.19
CA ILE A 228 -7.26 -70.41 -1.00
C ILE A 228 -7.41 -69.07 -0.26
N ILE A 229 -7.63 -69.09 1.06
CA ILE A 229 -7.68 -67.88 1.89
C ILE A 229 -6.31 -67.18 1.88
N LYS A 230 -5.20 -67.93 1.99
CA LYS A 230 -3.83 -67.39 1.97
C LYS A 230 -3.40 -66.86 0.60
N THR A 231 -3.78 -67.51 -0.51
CA THR A 231 -3.50 -66.99 -1.86
C THR A 231 -4.36 -65.76 -2.15
N SER A 232 -5.64 -65.78 -1.80
CA SER A 232 -6.56 -64.62 -1.92
C SER A 232 -6.08 -63.42 -1.08
N ALA A 233 -5.66 -63.64 0.17
CA ALA A 233 -5.07 -62.61 1.01
C ALA A 233 -3.79 -62.02 0.38
N ARG A 234 -2.88 -62.88 -0.11
CA ARG A 234 -1.65 -62.45 -0.78
C ARG A 234 -1.92 -61.70 -2.09
N GLU A 235 -2.94 -62.09 -2.85
CA GLU A 235 -3.39 -61.38 -4.06
C GLU A 235 -3.98 -60.01 -3.71
N MET A 236 -4.77 -59.92 -2.64
CA MET A 236 -5.32 -58.66 -2.13
C MET A 236 -4.25 -57.73 -1.58
N ASP A 237 -3.22 -58.24 -0.91
CA ASP A 237 -2.09 -57.44 -0.43
C ASP A 237 -1.20 -56.99 -1.59
N ALA A 238 -0.92 -57.84 -2.58
CA ALA A 238 -0.23 -57.45 -3.81
C ALA A 238 -1.00 -56.37 -4.60
N ARG A 239 -2.34 -56.40 -4.59
CA ARG A 239 -3.17 -55.31 -5.14
C ARG A 239 -3.03 -54.00 -4.36
N LYS A 240 -3.04 -54.04 -3.02
CA LYS A 240 -2.82 -52.84 -2.18
C LYS A 240 -1.43 -52.25 -2.43
N GLU A 241 -0.41 -53.09 -2.52
CA GLU A 241 0.97 -52.70 -2.80
C GLU A 241 1.09 -52.05 -4.19
N SER A 242 0.48 -52.68 -5.21
CA SER A 242 0.39 -52.12 -6.58
C SER A 242 -0.32 -50.77 -6.62
N GLU A 243 -1.41 -50.60 -5.85
CA GLU A 243 -2.11 -49.32 -5.75
C GLU A 243 -1.28 -48.25 -5.01
N ALA A 244 -0.53 -48.65 -3.98
CA ALA A 244 0.39 -47.78 -3.25
C ALA A 244 1.57 -47.33 -4.15
N PHE A 245 2.17 -48.24 -4.92
CA PHE A 245 3.18 -47.89 -5.93
C PHE A 245 2.60 -46.93 -6.98
N ARG A 246 1.39 -47.18 -7.50
CA ARG A 246 0.75 -46.26 -8.46
C ARG A 246 0.52 -44.85 -7.87
N LYS A 247 0.13 -44.75 -6.60
CA LYS A 247 0.02 -43.47 -5.88
C LYS A 247 1.38 -42.79 -5.72
N ALA A 248 2.43 -43.55 -5.37
CA ALA A 248 3.79 -43.04 -5.25
C ALA A 248 4.35 -42.54 -6.60
N PHE A 249 4.14 -43.28 -7.70
CA PHE A 249 4.54 -42.85 -9.04
C PHE A 249 3.86 -41.54 -9.47
N VAL A 250 2.55 -41.39 -9.22
CA VAL A 250 1.83 -40.13 -9.49
C VAL A 250 2.35 -38.98 -8.61
N ALA A 251 2.70 -39.23 -7.35
CA ALA A 251 3.30 -38.24 -6.46
C ALA A 251 4.70 -37.80 -6.93
N VAL A 252 5.57 -38.74 -7.31
CA VAL A 252 6.91 -38.44 -7.86
C VAL A 252 6.80 -37.69 -9.19
N TYR A 253 5.96 -38.16 -10.11
CA TYR A 253 5.73 -37.51 -11.40
C TYR A 253 5.23 -36.07 -11.25
N SER A 254 4.25 -35.84 -10.37
CA SER A 254 3.73 -34.49 -10.13
C SER A 254 4.73 -33.60 -9.39
N ALA A 255 5.53 -34.13 -8.47
CA ALA A 255 6.61 -33.38 -7.82
C ALA A 255 7.70 -32.94 -8.82
N VAL A 256 8.21 -33.87 -9.65
CA VAL A 256 9.21 -33.59 -10.69
C VAL A 256 8.67 -32.58 -11.72
N ARG A 257 7.42 -32.77 -12.16
CA ARG A 257 6.74 -31.82 -13.05
C ARG A 257 6.66 -30.42 -12.44
N ASN A 258 6.16 -30.30 -11.20
CA ASN A 258 6.00 -29.00 -10.54
C ASN A 258 7.34 -28.29 -10.30
N LEU A 259 8.44 -29.04 -10.18
CA LEU A 259 9.80 -28.50 -10.05
C LEU A 259 10.29 -27.94 -11.40
N LEU A 260 10.11 -28.69 -12.49
CA LEU A 260 10.42 -28.24 -13.87
C LEU A 260 9.55 -27.04 -14.29
N ASP A 261 8.23 -27.12 -14.08
CA ASP A 261 7.26 -26.04 -14.35
C ASP A 261 7.63 -24.75 -13.59
N ARG A 262 8.27 -24.86 -12.41
CA ARG A 262 8.76 -23.74 -11.61
C ARG A 262 10.11 -23.21 -12.11
N GLN A 263 11.08 -24.07 -12.42
CA GLN A 263 12.40 -23.65 -12.92
C GLN A 263 12.29 -22.87 -14.23
N ILE A 264 11.42 -23.31 -15.16
CA ILE A 264 11.14 -22.60 -16.42
C ILE A 264 10.58 -21.18 -16.15
N LEU A 265 9.72 -21.05 -15.13
CA LEU A 265 9.12 -19.77 -14.74
C LEU A 265 10.13 -18.80 -14.09
N GLU A 266 11.09 -19.35 -13.34
CA GLU A 266 12.15 -18.57 -12.70
C GLU A 266 13.20 -18.09 -13.73
N ASP A 267 13.53 -18.89 -14.75
CA ASP A 267 14.41 -18.49 -15.87
C ASP A 267 13.82 -17.38 -16.76
N GLU A 268 12.51 -17.43 -17.08
CA GLU A 268 11.81 -16.32 -17.79
C GLU A 268 11.92 -14.99 -17.01
N SER A 269 12.09 -15.03 -15.69
CA SER A 269 12.19 -13.84 -14.84
C SER A 269 13.61 -13.27 -14.70
N HIS A 270 14.64 -14.05 -15.02
CA HIS A 270 16.04 -13.69 -14.79
C HIS A 270 16.86 -13.51 -16.07
N THR A 271 16.44 -14.09 -17.20
CA THR A 271 17.00 -13.72 -18.51
C THR A 271 15.89 -13.37 -19.48
N GLY A 272 15.92 -12.14 -20.02
CA GLY A 272 14.98 -11.65 -21.04
C GLY A 272 15.22 -12.26 -22.43
N LYS A 273 15.43 -13.57 -22.49
CA LYS A 273 15.59 -14.38 -23.70
C LYS A 273 14.63 -15.55 -23.57
N GLU A 274 13.67 -15.64 -24.49
CA GLU A 274 12.72 -16.76 -24.51
C GLU A 274 13.47 -18.10 -24.48
N SER A 275 13.19 -18.94 -23.48
CA SER A 275 13.66 -20.31 -23.52
C SER A 275 13.00 -21.01 -24.71
N LYS A 276 13.75 -21.82 -25.46
CA LYS A 276 13.24 -22.43 -26.69
C LYS A 276 12.29 -23.63 -26.45
N LEU A 277 11.94 -23.90 -25.19
CA LEU A 277 11.00 -24.93 -24.78
C LEU A 277 9.58 -24.38 -24.90
N SER A 278 8.91 -24.71 -26.00
CA SER A 278 7.58 -24.17 -26.28
C SER A 278 6.57 -24.69 -25.25
N ARG A 279 5.72 -23.80 -24.73
CA ARG A 279 4.53 -24.14 -23.92
C ARG A 279 3.60 -25.16 -24.60
N LYS A 280 3.80 -25.43 -25.90
CA LYS A 280 3.13 -26.48 -26.68
C LYS A 280 3.54 -27.90 -26.29
N ASP A 281 4.80 -28.12 -25.91
CA ASP A 281 5.35 -29.43 -25.55
C ASP A 281 4.78 -29.93 -24.21
N MET A 282 4.32 -29.01 -23.36
CA MET A 282 3.58 -29.28 -22.11
C MET A 282 2.33 -30.15 -22.30
N SER A 283 1.81 -30.25 -23.53
CA SER A 283 0.67 -31.11 -23.88
C SER A 283 1.00 -32.62 -23.90
N ALA A 284 2.28 -33.00 -24.12
CA ALA A 284 2.73 -34.39 -24.03
C ALA A 284 2.69 -34.95 -22.61
N PHE A 285 2.69 -34.07 -21.59
CA PHE A 285 2.71 -34.44 -20.17
C PHE A 285 1.29 -34.62 -19.58
N ARG A 286 0.36 -35.16 -20.37
CA ARG A 286 -0.89 -35.75 -19.84
C ARG A 286 -0.72 -37.26 -19.87
N LEU A 287 -0.44 -37.87 -18.71
CA LEU A 287 -0.56 -39.32 -18.52
C LEU A 287 -1.95 -39.79 -18.96
N PRO A 288 -2.08 -40.58 -20.04
CA PRO A 288 -3.30 -41.31 -20.35
C PRO A 288 -3.52 -42.38 -19.26
N PHE A 289 -4.75 -42.81 -19.06
CA PHE A 289 -5.12 -43.58 -17.86
C PHE A 289 -4.55 -45.02 -17.85
N ASP A 290 -4.10 -45.52 -19.01
CA ASP A 290 -3.83 -46.92 -19.30
C ASP A 290 -2.38 -47.19 -19.78
N PHE A 291 -1.39 -46.55 -19.16
CA PHE A 291 0.04 -46.78 -19.49
C PHE A 291 0.58 -48.09 -18.89
N GLY A 292 1.41 -48.80 -19.66
CA GLY A 292 2.12 -49.99 -19.18
C GLY A 292 3.16 -49.64 -18.12
N GLY A 293 3.31 -50.49 -17.09
CA GLY A 293 4.20 -50.21 -15.95
C GLY A 293 5.67 -49.97 -16.34
N SER A 294 6.16 -50.60 -17.42
CA SER A 294 7.52 -50.38 -17.94
C SER A 294 7.68 -49.00 -18.57
N GLU A 295 6.70 -48.55 -19.34
CA GLU A 295 6.74 -47.27 -20.08
C GLU A 295 6.58 -46.08 -19.13
N ALA A 296 5.73 -46.22 -18.11
CA ALA A 296 5.59 -45.22 -17.04
C ALA A 296 6.88 -45.02 -16.24
N VAL A 297 7.60 -46.12 -15.92
CA VAL A 297 8.91 -46.06 -15.26
C VAL A 297 9.95 -45.41 -16.17
N GLN A 298 9.98 -45.75 -17.46
CA GLN A 298 10.92 -45.17 -18.41
C GLN A 298 10.70 -43.65 -18.59
N HIS A 299 9.45 -43.19 -18.71
CA HIS A 299 9.14 -41.76 -18.77
C HIS A 299 9.52 -40.99 -17.49
N ILE A 300 9.41 -41.61 -16.32
CA ILE A 300 9.87 -40.99 -15.06
C ILE A 300 11.40 -40.95 -14.99
N HIS A 301 12.09 -41.97 -15.53
CA HIS A 301 13.55 -41.96 -15.65
C HIS A 301 14.04 -40.85 -16.59
N ASP A 302 13.45 -40.72 -17.78
CA ASP A 302 13.75 -39.64 -18.73
C ASP A 302 13.54 -38.24 -18.12
N LEU A 303 12.50 -38.08 -17.31
CA LEU A 303 12.22 -36.84 -16.57
C LEU A 303 13.26 -36.55 -15.47
N LEU A 304 13.70 -37.57 -14.75
CA LEU A 304 14.73 -37.44 -13.71
C LEU A 304 16.11 -37.12 -14.31
N VAL A 305 16.47 -37.74 -15.44
CA VAL A 305 17.73 -37.43 -16.16
C VAL A 305 17.74 -35.98 -16.64
N ARG A 306 16.63 -35.47 -17.21
CA ARG A 306 16.54 -34.05 -17.61
C ARG A 306 16.59 -33.10 -16.41
N LEU A 307 16.00 -33.48 -15.28
CA LEU A 307 16.07 -32.69 -14.04
C LEU A 307 17.49 -32.68 -13.46
N GLU A 308 18.27 -33.77 -13.60
CA GLU A 308 19.69 -33.82 -13.26
C GLU A 308 20.54 -32.95 -14.21
N GLU A 309 20.27 -32.98 -15.53
CA GLU A 309 20.90 -32.09 -16.50
C GLU A 309 20.64 -30.61 -16.18
N GLU A 310 19.39 -30.23 -15.88
CA GLU A 310 19.06 -28.85 -15.54
C GLU A 310 19.56 -28.42 -14.16
N TRP A 311 19.63 -29.29 -13.15
CA TRP A 311 20.37 -28.98 -11.92
C TRP A 311 21.87 -28.81 -12.17
N GLY A 312 22.45 -29.59 -13.07
CA GLY A 312 23.82 -29.42 -13.55
C GLY A 312 24.01 -28.05 -14.23
N ASN A 313 23.06 -27.62 -15.06
CA ASN A 313 23.06 -26.31 -15.70
C ASN A 313 22.90 -25.18 -14.67
N GLN A 314 21.92 -25.26 -13.76
CA GLN A 314 21.70 -24.25 -12.72
C GLN A 314 22.89 -24.13 -11.76
N THR A 315 23.59 -25.23 -11.46
CA THR A 315 24.81 -25.20 -10.62
C THR A 315 26.00 -24.56 -11.34
N ARG A 316 26.09 -24.72 -12.68
CA ARG A 316 27.14 -24.07 -13.51
C ARG A 316 26.83 -22.61 -13.84
N ASN A 317 25.55 -22.28 -14.02
CA ASN A 317 25.05 -20.95 -14.35
C ASN A 317 24.72 -20.13 -13.09
N GLN A 318 24.89 -20.69 -11.89
CA GLN A 318 24.67 -19.98 -10.63
C GLN A 318 25.58 -18.75 -10.60
N THR A 319 25.00 -17.57 -10.70
CA THR A 319 25.76 -16.32 -10.77
C THR A 319 26.48 -16.13 -9.43
N VAL A 320 27.80 -16.28 -9.45
CA VAL A 320 28.66 -16.01 -8.30
C VAL A 320 28.54 -14.54 -7.97
N TYR A 321 27.66 -14.22 -7.02
CA TYR A 321 27.33 -12.85 -6.67
C TYR A 321 28.59 -12.11 -6.26
N THR A 322 28.96 -11.09 -7.05
CA THR A 322 30.08 -10.23 -6.68
C THR A 322 29.72 -9.46 -5.41
N ALA A 323 30.72 -9.05 -4.63
CA ALA A 323 30.48 -8.25 -3.43
C ALA A 323 29.69 -6.96 -3.74
N GLU A 324 29.83 -6.41 -4.95
CA GLU A 324 29.03 -5.26 -5.40
C GLU A 324 27.56 -5.60 -5.60
N ASP A 325 27.22 -6.80 -6.08
CA ASP A 325 25.84 -7.21 -6.35
C ASP A 325 25.09 -7.56 -5.07
N VAL A 326 25.79 -8.14 -4.08
CA VAL A 326 25.30 -8.25 -2.71
C VAL A 326 25.01 -6.87 -2.16
N LEU A 327 25.96 -5.92 -2.23
CA LEU A 327 25.77 -4.55 -1.75
C LEU A 327 24.68 -3.77 -2.51
N LYS A 328 24.42 -4.07 -3.80
CA LYS A 328 23.27 -3.52 -4.56
C LYS A 328 21.95 -4.06 -3.98
N ARG A 329 21.87 -5.37 -3.70
CA ARG A 329 20.69 -6.00 -3.11
C ARG A 329 20.46 -5.57 -1.67
N ASP A 330 21.49 -5.45 -0.84
CA ASP A 330 21.37 -4.93 0.54
C ASP A 330 20.80 -3.51 0.59
N ARG A 331 21.17 -2.65 -0.38
CA ARG A 331 20.58 -1.30 -0.51
C ARG A 331 19.11 -1.38 -0.92
N MET A 332 18.75 -2.26 -1.84
CA MET A 332 17.36 -2.46 -2.28
C MET A 332 16.48 -3.06 -1.17
N ILE A 333 17.02 -3.99 -0.37
CA ILE A 333 16.36 -4.56 0.81
C ILE A 333 16.05 -3.44 1.81
N ARG A 334 17.04 -2.62 2.19
CA ARG A 334 16.83 -1.49 3.11
C ARG A 334 15.83 -0.45 2.60
N GLN A 335 15.78 -0.24 1.29
CA GLN A 335 14.78 0.63 0.69
C GLN A 335 13.37 0.04 0.81
N LEU A 336 13.20 -1.25 0.50
CA LEU A 336 11.93 -1.96 0.66
C LEU A 336 11.49 -2.06 2.14
N GLU A 337 12.43 -2.26 3.07
CA GLU A 337 12.17 -2.22 4.51
C GLU A 337 11.62 -0.85 4.95
N HIS A 338 12.20 0.25 4.45
CA HIS A 338 11.73 1.61 4.73
C HIS A 338 10.38 1.91 4.08
N ASP A 339 10.17 1.51 2.83
CA ASP A 339 8.89 1.67 2.13
C ASP A 339 7.77 0.87 2.82
N ILE A 340 8.07 -0.32 3.36
CA ILE A 340 7.16 -1.13 4.19
C ILE A 340 6.83 -0.43 5.52
N GLU A 341 7.83 0.15 6.21
CA GLU A 341 7.63 0.85 7.47
C GLU A 341 6.73 2.09 7.29
N ILE A 342 6.92 2.86 6.21
CA ILE A 342 6.03 3.96 5.81
C ILE A 342 4.61 3.42 5.52
N LEU A 343 4.50 2.34 4.75
CA LEU A 343 3.20 1.81 4.33
C LEU A 343 2.38 1.30 5.54
N ILE A 344 3.02 0.60 6.49
CA ILE A 344 2.43 0.18 7.76
C ILE A 344 1.89 1.40 8.51
N LYS A 345 2.70 2.46 8.67
CA LYS A 345 2.27 3.69 9.35
C LYS A 345 1.06 4.36 8.68
N THR A 346 1.02 4.40 7.35
CA THR A 346 -0.17 4.93 6.63
C THR A 346 -1.40 4.02 6.75
N PHE A 347 -1.22 2.71 6.91
CA PHE A 347 -2.30 1.76 7.17
C PHE A 347 -2.86 1.94 8.58
N ASP A 348 -2.00 2.07 9.59
CA ASP A 348 -2.41 2.36 10.98
C ASP A 348 -3.22 3.67 11.04
N GLU A 349 -2.74 4.75 10.42
CA GLU A 349 -3.45 6.04 10.33
C GLU A 349 -4.83 5.89 9.65
N ALA A 350 -4.90 5.14 8.54
CA ALA A 350 -6.16 4.86 7.84
C ALA A 350 -7.13 3.98 8.65
N THR A 351 -6.64 3.02 9.45
CA THR A 351 -7.50 2.19 10.31
C THR A 351 -8.07 3.00 11.48
N VAL A 352 -7.32 3.92 12.07
CA VAL A 352 -7.83 4.85 13.09
C VAL A 352 -8.94 5.74 12.51
N GLU A 353 -8.73 6.34 11.33
CA GLU A 353 -9.78 7.10 10.64
C GLU A 353 -11.02 6.25 10.34
N TYR A 354 -10.83 5.00 9.91
CA TYR A 354 -11.95 4.09 9.62
C TYR A 354 -12.72 3.73 10.90
N GLU A 355 -12.02 3.41 12.00
CA GLU A 355 -12.65 3.17 13.29
C GLU A 355 -13.43 4.40 13.80
N GLU A 356 -12.87 5.60 13.69
CA GLU A 356 -13.58 6.82 14.09
C GLU A 356 -14.85 7.06 13.26
N LYS A 357 -14.79 6.85 11.94
CA LYS A 357 -15.95 6.91 11.06
C LYS A 357 -16.98 5.82 11.42
N THR A 358 -16.56 4.58 11.68
CA THR A 358 -17.45 3.51 12.15
C THR A 358 -18.07 3.83 13.52
N ARG A 359 -17.34 4.46 14.44
CA ARG A 359 -17.85 4.93 15.74
C ARG A 359 -18.78 6.15 15.59
N MET A 360 -18.71 6.92 14.51
CA MET A 360 -19.73 7.93 14.16
C MET A 360 -21.00 7.24 13.63
N TYR A 361 -20.89 6.32 12.67
CA TYR A 361 -22.04 5.63 12.10
C TYR A 361 -22.83 4.83 13.14
N LYS A 362 -22.17 4.10 14.04
CA LYS A 362 -22.87 3.38 15.13
C LYS A 362 -23.64 4.33 16.06
N ARG A 363 -23.06 5.47 16.45
CA ARG A 363 -23.77 6.47 17.27
C ARG A 363 -24.92 7.16 16.53
N PHE A 364 -24.90 7.17 15.19
CA PHE A 364 -26.03 7.60 14.37
C PHE A 364 -27.14 6.53 14.34
N GLU A 365 -26.79 5.25 14.20
CA GLU A 365 -27.72 4.11 14.29
C GLU A 365 -28.36 4.00 15.70
N GLU A 366 -27.59 4.30 16.75
CA GLU A 366 -28.00 4.31 18.16
C GLU A 366 -28.74 5.62 18.55
N GLY A 367 -28.91 6.58 17.64
CA GLY A 367 -29.67 7.82 17.84
C GLY A 367 -28.95 8.97 18.56
N GLY A 368 -27.77 8.73 19.14
CA GLY A 368 -26.96 9.69 19.92
C GLY A 368 -26.27 10.80 19.11
N PHE A 369 -26.87 11.26 18.02
CA PHE A 369 -26.29 12.28 17.13
C PHE A 369 -26.20 13.68 17.78
N PHE A 370 -27.11 14.01 18.70
CA PHE A 370 -27.19 15.33 19.33
C PHE A 370 -26.47 15.44 20.70
N ASP A 371 -26.06 14.31 21.30
CA ASP A 371 -25.43 14.26 22.65
C ASP A 371 -24.09 15.01 22.75
N VAL A 372 -23.47 15.33 21.62
CA VAL A 372 -22.23 16.12 21.54
C VAL A 372 -22.51 17.63 21.59
N ILE A 373 -23.74 18.06 21.26
CA ILE A 373 -24.12 19.48 21.05
C ILE A 373 -24.97 20.01 22.20
N LEU A 374 -25.75 19.16 22.88
CA LEU A 374 -26.57 19.53 24.04
C LEU A 374 -26.29 18.58 25.22
N PRO A 375 -26.03 19.09 26.44
CA PRO A 375 -26.01 18.25 27.63
C PRO A 375 -27.44 17.73 27.87
N ALA A 376 -27.63 16.42 27.81
CA ALA A 376 -28.94 15.79 27.90
C ALA A 376 -29.65 16.17 29.22
N ILE A 377 -30.79 16.85 29.11
CA ILE A 377 -31.75 16.99 30.20
C ILE A 377 -32.45 15.62 30.32
N PRO A 378 -32.40 14.93 31.47
CA PRO A 378 -33.14 13.70 31.64
C PRO A 378 -34.64 14.01 31.62
N ASN A 379 -35.36 13.47 30.64
CA ASN A 379 -36.81 13.43 30.65
C ASN A 379 -37.23 11.99 30.96
N GLU A 380 -37.94 11.80 32.06
CA GLU A 380 -38.17 10.50 32.70
C GLU A 380 -39.16 9.64 31.90
N GLN A 381 -38.81 8.37 31.65
CA GLN A 381 -39.79 7.27 31.47
C GLN A 381 -39.12 5.88 31.43
N SER A 382 -38.50 5.45 32.54
CA SER A 382 -38.29 4.02 32.84
C SER A 382 -37.91 3.80 34.31
N ASP A 383 -38.91 3.41 35.12
CA ASP A 383 -38.76 3.11 36.54
C ASP A 383 -37.95 1.82 36.75
N SER A 384 -36.65 1.95 37.03
CA SER A 384 -35.79 0.84 37.44
C SER A 384 -34.62 1.35 38.29
N GLU A 385 -34.78 1.29 39.62
CA GLU A 385 -33.84 1.90 40.58
C GLU A 385 -32.42 1.32 40.51
N ASP A 386 -32.27 0.04 40.13
CA ASP A 386 -30.97 -0.61 39.89
C ASP A 386 -30.13 0.14 38.84
N PHE A 387 -30.75 0.58 37.74
CA PHE A 387 -30.05 1.18 36.60
C PHE A 387 -29.46 2.55 36.95
N ALA A 388 -30.12 3.30 37.85
CA ALA A 388 -29.63 4.58 38.36
C ALA A 388 -28.34 4.42 39.18
N LEU A 389 -28.24 3.36 40.01
CA LEU A 389 -27.04 3.06 40.79
C LEU A 389 -25.88 2.61 39.90
N GLU A 390 -26.15 1.80 38.87
CA GLU A 390 -25.12 1.33 37.92
C GLU A 390 -24.54 2.48 37.09
N ILE A 391 -25.38 3.34 36.51
CA ILE A 391 -24.95 4.57 35.81
C ILE A 391 -24.10 5.46 36.73
N GLN A 392 -24.55 5.66 37.97
CA GLN A 392 -23.84 6.56 38.90
C GLN A 392 -22.48 5.99 39.31
N LEU A 393 -22.36 4.68 39.52
CA LEU A 393 -21.10 4.01 39.78
C LEU A 393 -20.15 4.11 38.58
N ASP A 394 -20.62 3.86 37.36
CA ASP A 394 -19.76 3.86 36.18
C ASP A 394 -19.35 5.27 35.73
N SER A 395 -20.17 6.29 36.02
CA SER A 395 -19.76 7.70 35.90
C SER A 395 -18.58 8.04 36.81
N GLN A 396 -18.55 7.52 38.04
CA GLN A 396 -17.43 7.71 38.98
C GLN A 396 -16.20 6.91 38.55
N ASN A 397 -16.38 5.66 38.09
CA ASN A 397 -15.30 4.85 37.51
C ASN A 397 -14.62 5.56 36.33
N ARG A 398 -15.41 6.18 35.44
CA ARG A 398 -14.92 6.96 34.30
C ARG A 398 -14.16 8.22 34.74
N LEU A 399 -14.67 8.95 35.73
CA LEU A 399 -14.00 10.12 36.32
C LEU A 399 -12.68 9.74 37.02
N GLU A 400 -12.61 8.63 37.76
CA GLU A 400 -11.37 8.18 38.40
C GLU A 400 -10.33 7.76 37.35
N ARG A 401 -10.73 7.02 36.30
CA ARG A 401 -9.85 6.66 35.18
C ARG A 401 -9.23 7.90 34.52
N LEU A 402 -10.03 8.95 34.27
CA LEU A 402 -9.56 10.22 33.70
C LEU A 402 -8.62 11.01 34.64
N ARG A 403 -8.90 11.03 35.95
CA ARG A 403 -7.98 11.61 36.94
C ARG A 403 -6.65 10.84 36.98
N LYS A 404 -6.71 9.50 36.83
CA LYS A 404 -5.56 8.58 36.88
C LYS A 404 -4.69 8.64 35.63
N THR A 405 -5.22 9.00 34.45
CA THR A 405 -4.42 9.34 33.27
C THR A 405 -3.81 10.73 33.39
N ALA A 406 -4.60 11.75 33.73
CA ALA A 406 -4.09 13.12 33.91
C ALA A 406 -2.91 13.20 34.90
N LEU A 407 -2.98 12.47 36.03
CA LEU A 407 -1.87 12.38 36.99
C LEU A 407 -0.63 11.65 36.45
N LYS A 408 -0.78 10.67 35.54
CA LYS A 408 0.36 10.02 34.88
C LYS A 408 1.04 10.97 33.90
N ASP A 409 0.27 11.73 33.13
CA ASP A 409 0.81 12.63 32.12
C ASP A 409 1.41 13.89 32.75
N GLN A 410 0.84 14.41 33.84
CA GLN A 410 1.48 15.44 34.68
C GLN A 410 2.84 14.97 35.22
N ARG A 411 2.96 13.71 35.68
CA ARG A 411 4.24 13.12 36.09
C ARG A 411 5.22 13.02 34.93
N ARG A 412 4.80 12.49 33.77
CA ARG A 412 5.63 12.41 32.55
C ARG A 412 6.18 13.78 32.13
N VAL A 413 5.35 14.83 32.12
CA VAL A 413 5.78 16.21 31.82
C VAL A 413 6.77 16.73 32.87
N THR A 414 6.55 16.44 34.15
CA THR A 414 7.47 16.82 35.24
C THR A 414 8.83 16.11 35.11
N ASP A 415 8.83 14.80 34.85
CA ASP A 415 10.05 14.00 34.65
C ASP A 415 10.82 14.46 33.40
N ALA A 416 10.13 14.79 32.31
CA ALA A 416 10.74 15.35 31.11
C ALA A 416 11.38 16.73 31.37
N ALA A 417 10.73 17.59 32.16
CA ALA A 417 11.29 18.88 32.57
C ALA A 417 12.53 18.71 33.48
N ILE A 418 12.54 17.71 34.36
CA ILE A 418 13.70 17.37 35.20
C ILE A 418 14.87 16.85 34.35
N ARG A 419 14.61 15.95 33.39
CA ARG A 419 15.62 15.43 32.43
C ARG A 419 16.26 16.57 31.62
N LEU A 420 15.43 17.39 30.97
CA LEU A 420 15.89 18.58 30.23
C LEU A 420 16.65 19.56 31.13
N GLY A 421 16.26 19.68 32.39
CA GLY A 421 16.97 20.48 33.41
C GLY A 421 18.36 19.94 33.74
N ASN A 422 18.54 18.61 33.76
CA ASN A 422 19.83 17.96 34.02
C ASN A 422 20.73 17.93 32.78
N GLU A 423 20.19 17.68 31.59
CA GLU A 423 20.89 17.85 30.30
C GLU A 423 21.44 19.27 30.16
N ARG A 424 20.63 20.29 30.48
CA ARG A 424 21.06 21.70 30.51
C ARG A 424 22.10 22.03 31.59
N LYS A 425 22.28 21.19 32.61
CA LYS A 425 23.41 21.31 33.57
C LYS A 425 24.66 20.66 32.99
N MET A 426 24.56 19.46 32.40
CA MET A 426 25.72 18.77 31.79
C MET A 426 26.29 19.59 30.62
N LEU A 427 25.45 20.05 29.69
CA LEU A 427 25.85 20.95 28.60
C LEU A 427 26.46 22.28 29.06
N LYS A 428 26.24 22.71 30.31
CA LYS A 428 26.92 23.88 30.90
C LYS A 428 28.27 23.49 31.53
N ALA A 429 28.34 22.34 32.21
CA ALA A 429 29.58 21.80 32.75
C ALA A 429 30.59 21.47 31.64
N GLU A 430 30.14 20.84 30.55
CA GLU A 430 30.95 20.58 29.35
C GLU A 430 31.48 21.87 28.71
N ARG A 431 30.61 22.89 28.55
CA ARG A 431 31.04 24.20 28.04
C ARG A 431 32.06 24.87 28.95
N TRP A 432 31.88 24.79 30.26
CA TRP A 432 32.83 25.34 31.23
C TRP A 432 34.17 24.58 31.19
N ALA A 433 34.15 23.25 31.16
CA ALA A 433 35.35 22.42 31.03
C ALA A 433 36.09 22.65 29.71
N PHE A 434 35.36 22.85 28.60
CA PHE A 434 35.94 23.20 27.30
C PHE A 434 36.53 24.62 27.29
N GLU A 435 35.89 25.59 27.95
CA GLU A 435 36.47 26.92 28.15
C GLU A 435 37.72 26.87 29.03
N GLU A 436 37.76 26.05 30.08
CA GLU A 436 38.93 25.90 30.95
C GLU A 436 40.07 25.16 30.26
N MET A 437 39.80 24.07 29.52
CA MET A 437 40.78 23.43 28.64
C MET A 437 41.37 24.43 27.63
N LYS A 438 40.55 25.36 27.11
CA LYS A 438 41.00 26.44 26.21
C LYS A 438 41.78 27.55 26.93
N ARG A 439 41.65 27.72 28.25
CA ARG A 439 42.51 28.59 29.07
C ARG A 439 43.82 27.91 29.40
N GLU A 440 43.80 26.63 29.79
CA GLU A 440 44.99 25.82 29.99
C GLU A 440 45.86 25.74 28.74
N LEU A 441 45.28 25.46 27.57
CA LEU A 441 46.03 25.37 26.32
C LEU A 441 46.72 26.69 25.99
N LYS A 442 46.04 27.82 26.22
CA LYS A 442 46.61 29.17 26.08
C LYS A 442 47.69 29.49 27.12
N MET A 443 47.55 29.03 28.36
CA MET A 443 48.62 29.16 29.34
C MET A 443 49.83 28.31 28.97
N LYS A 444 49.63 27.12 28.38
CA LYS A 444 50.69 26.27 27.85
C LYS A 444 51.39 26.92 26.66
N ASP A 445 50.67 27.52 25.71
CA ASP A 445 51.23 28.38 24.64
C ASP A 445 52.13 29.47 25.26
N ILE A 446 51.58 30.32 26.14
CA ILE A 446 52.28 31.45 26.76
C ILE A 446 53.50 31.02 27.60
N LEU A 447 53.44 29.85 28.24
CA LEU A 447 54.58 29.29 28.97
C LEU A 447 55.67 28.78 28.01
N SER A 448 55.29 28.07 26.94
CA SER A 448 56.25 27.61 25.93
C SER A 448 56.90 28.78 25.17
N GLU A 449 56.14 29.82 24.82
CA GLU A 449 56.61 31.07 24.20
C GLU A 449 57.57 31.83 25.14
N ARG A 450 57.41 31.69 26.46
CA ARG A 450 58.28 32.26 27.49
C ARG A 450 59.53 31.42 27.78
N GLU A 451 59.47 30.10 27.59
CA GLU A 451 60.65 29.22 27.65
C GLU A 451 61.49 29.28 26.37
N SER A 452 60.90 29.72 25.25
CA SER A 452 61.57 29.82 23.94
C SER A 452 62.06 31.22 23.55
N SER A 453 62.69 31.97 24.48
CA SER A 453 63.37 33.22 24.08
C SER A 453 64.54 33.65 24.99
N PRO A 454 65.77 33.55 24.47
CA PRO A 454 66.82 34.56 24.63
C PRO A 454 66.92 35.46 23.37
N GLU A 455 67.21 36.75 23.57
CA GLU A 455 67.91 37.70 22.66
C GLU A 455 67.45 37.80 21.17
N ASP A 456 67.08 38.93 20.56
CA ASP A 456 67.20 40.36 20.88
C ASP A 456 66.59 41.22 19.73
N THR A 457 66.49 42.55 19.93
CA THR A 457 66.54 43.66 18.95
C THR A 457 65.34 44.14 18.07
N VAL A 458 65.26 45.49 18.02
CA VAL A 458 64.63 46.42 17.04
C VAL A 458 63.11 46.78 17.15
N ARG A 459 62.89 48.01 17.66
CA ARG A 459 61.71 48.91 17.62
C ARG A 459 61.49 49.54 16.21
N PRO A 460 60.46 50.38 15.91
CA PRO A 460 59.48 51.12 16.75
C PRO A 460 57.99 50.90 16.27
N GLN A 461 56.91 51.70 16.47
CA GLN A 461 56.65 53.07 16.97
C GLN A 461 55.39 53.16 17.91
N HIS A 462 54.28 53.76 17.44
CA HIS A 462 53.14 54.36 18.16
C HIS A 462 51.96 54.56 17.16
N PRO A 463 50.73 55.01 17.54
CA PRO A 463 50.12 55.23 18.87
C PRO A 463 48.74 54.54 19.09
N LEU A 464 48.15 54.71 20.28
CA LEU A 464 46.73 54.41 20.61
C LEU A 464 45.78 55.52 20.09
N PRO A 465 44.45 55.27 19.87
CA PRO A 465 43.49 55.55 20.95
C PRO A 465 42.16 54.73 20.99
N SER A 466 41.90 54.10 22.14
CA SER A 466 40.65 54.25 22.94
C SER A 466 39.27 53.77 22.35
N PRO A 467 38.13 53.79 23.09
CA PRO A 467 37.18 52.66 23.05
C PRO A 467 35.77 52.93 22.47
N SER A 468 35.06 51.86 22.09
CA SER A 468 33.65 51.93 21.65
C SER A 468 32.70 50.92 22.34
N ARG A 469 31.41 51.27 22.35
CA ARG A 469 30.36 50.82 23.30
C ARG A 469 29.79 49.40 23.05
N PRO A 470 29.20 48.74 24.07
CA PRO A 470 28.45 47.51 23.88
C PRO A 470 27.13 47.73 23.12
N ARG A 471 26.83 46.84 22.16
CA ARG A 471 25.52 46.80 21.46
C ARG A 471 24.52 45.92 22.23
N LYS A 472 23.34 46.46 22.55
CA LYS A 472 22.19 45.69 23.05
C LYS A 472 21.79 44.61 22.03
N ARG A 473 21.56 43.37 22.48
CA ARG A 473 20.83 42.38 21.68
C ARG A 473 19.32 42.56 21.88
N HIS A 474 18.57 42.57 20.78
CA HIS A 474 17.10 42.60 20.84
C HIS A 474 16.54 41.25 21.31
N ARG A 475 15.36 41.31 21.94
CA ARG A 475 14.56 40.17 22.37
C ARG A 475 13.37 40.03 21.39
N PRO A 476 13.17 38.89 20.71
CA PRO A 476 11.96 38.67 19.92
C PRO A 476 10.72 38.72 20.81
N GLY A 477 9.63 39.33 20.32
CA GLY A 477 8.35 39.38 21.01
C GLY A 477 7.54 38.09 20.85
N LEU A 478 6.70 37.78 21.83
CA LEU A 478 5.64 36.77 21.66
C LEU A 478 4.51 37.40 20.84
N GLY A 479 4.05 36.70 19.80
CA GLY A 479 2.79 37.02 19.13
C GLY A 479 1.59 36.72 20.05
N LYS A 480 0.52 37.50 19.91
CA LYS A 480 -0.77 37.21 20.56
C LYS A 480 -1.59 36.27 19.69
N ALA A 481 -2.37 35.37 20.30
CA ALA A 481 -3.42 34.65 19.61
C ALA A 481 -4.62 35.59 19.33
N PRO A 482 -5.37 35.39 18.23
CA PRO A 482 -6.66 36.04 18.02
C PRO A 482 -7.75 35.35 18.84
N THR A 483 -8.80 36.11 19.17
CA THR A 483 -10.04 35.62 19.77
C THR A 483 -11.08 35.32 18.70
N THR A 484 -11.75 34.17 18.83
CA THR A 484 -13.07 33.85 18.26
C THR A 484 -13.85 33.11 19.32
#